data_AF-A0ABD2Q7H5-F1
#
_entry.id   AF-A0ABD2Q7H5-F1
#
_cell.length_a   1.000
_cell.length_b   1.000
_cell.length_c   1.000
_cell.angle_alpha   90.00
_cell.angle_beta   90.00
_cell.angle_gamma   90.00
#
_symmetry.space_group_name_H-M   'P 1'
#
loop_
_entity.id
_entity.type
_entity.pdbx_description
1 polymer ?
#
loop_
_entity_poly.entity_id
_entity_poly.type
_entity_poly.pdbx_seq_one_letter_code
_entity_poly.pdbx_strand_id
1 'polypeptide(L)'
;MRGKGQVNMTETEIRSLCLKSREIFLSQPILLELEAPLKICGDIHGQFSDLLRLFEYGLMPPEANYLFLGDYVDRGKHSLETICLLLAYKLKYPENFFLLRGNHECASINRIYGFYDEVKRRFNIKLWKTFTDCFNCLPIAAIVDEKIFCCHGGLSPDLQSMEQIRRILRPTDVPDTGKFPINIH
;
A
#
# COMPACT_ATOMS: atom_id res chain seq x y z
N MET A 1 26.13 12.18 13.13
CA MET A 1 25.69 10.88 13.71
C MET A 1 24.33 10.54 13.11
N ARG A 2 24.25 9.54 12.23
CA ARG A 2 22.97 9.11 11.61
C ARG A 2 22.25 8.18 12.58
N GLY A 3 21.02 8.51 12.97
CA GLY A 3 20.25 7.72 13.92
C GLY A 3 19.90 6.34 13.36
N LYS A 4 20.04 5.29 14.18
CA LYS A 4 19.49 3.95 13.89
C LYS A 4 17.99 4.10 13.59
N GLY A 5 17.54 3.70 12.39
CA GLY A 5 16.14 3.75 11.97
C GLY A 5 15.82 4.67 10.79
N GLN A 6 16.80 5.31 10.15
CA GLN A 6 16.56 6.08 8.91
C GLN A 6 16.76 5.22 7.64
N VAL A 7 15.84 5.33 6.68
CA VAL A 7 16.03 4.88 5.29
C VAL A 7 17.38 5.40 4.78
N ASN A 8 18.30 4.48 4.50
CA ASN A 8 19.60 4.78 3.90
C ASN A 8 19.56 4.46 2.40
N MET A 9 18.55 5.00 1.71
CA MET A 9 18.38 4.90 0.26
C MET A 9 18.49 6.30 -0.35
N THR A 10 19.12 6.36 -1.52
CA THR A 10 19.15 7.54 -2.37
C THR A 10 17.78 7.81 -2.99
N GLU A 11 17.53 9.05 -3.40
CA GLU A 11 16.30 9.40 -4.12
C GLU A 11 16.11 8.52 -5.38
N THR A 12 17.20 8.22 -6.09
CA THR A 12 17.17 7.38 -7.30
C THR A 12 16.72 5.96 -7.00
N GLU A 13 17.19 5.37 -5.90
CA GLU A 13 16.77 4.03 -5.47
C GLU A 13 15.29 4.00 -5.08
N ILE A 14 14.83 4.99 -4.31
CA ILE A 14 13.41 5.09 -3.91
C ILE A 14 12.52 5.31 -5.14
N ARG A 15 12.94 6.16 -6.08
CA ARG A 15 12.24 6.37 -7.34
C ARG A 15 12.16 5.07 -8.15
N SER A 16 13.26 4.33 -8.27
CA SER A 16 13.27 3.03 -8.97
C SER A 16 12.35 2.02 -8.30
N LEU A 17 12.36 1.97 -6.97
CA LEU A 17 11.47 1.12 -6.17
C LEU A 17 9.99 1.38 -6.49
N CYS A 18 9.57 2.65 -6.49
CA CYS A 18 8.20 3.03 -6.83
C CYS A 18 7.82 2.67 -8.27
N LEU A 19 8.70 2.97 -9.24
CA LEU A 19 8.44 2.73 -10.66
C LEU A 19 8.29 1.24 -10.97
N LYS A 20 9.20 0.40 -10.46
CA LYS A 20 9.12 -1.05 -10.63
C LYS A 20 7.90 -1.64 -9.92
N SER A 21 7.56 -1.15 -8.71
CA SER A 21 6.40 -1.66 -7.98
C SER A 21 5.10 -1.32 -8.71
N ARG A 22 5.04 -0.13 -9.30
CA ARG A 22 3.92 0.29 -10.16
C ARG A 22 3.71 -0.66 -11.35
N GLU A 23 4.77 -1.12 -12.00
CA GLU A 23 4.66 -2.10 -13.09
C GLU A 23 3.99 -3.39 -12.62
N ILE A 24 4.38 -3.91 -11.46
CA ILE A 24 3.78 -5.12 -10.86
C ILE A 24 2.31 -4.88 -10.48
N PHE A 25 1.99 -3.74 -9.87
CA PHE A 25 0.60 -3.47 -9.50
C PHE A 25 -0.32 -3.36 -10.71
N LEU A 26 0.17 -2.76 -11.81
CA LEU A 26 -0.59 -2.65 -13.05
C LEU A 26 -0.73 -3.98 -13.81
N SER A 27 0.20 -4.92 -13.63
CA SER A 27 0.08 -6.27 -14.20
C SER A 27 -0.87 -7.17 -13.41
N GLN A 28 -1.11 -6.87 -12.13
CA GLN A 28 -2.07 -7.59 -11.28
C GLN A 28 -3.49 -7.04 -11.50
N PRO A 29 -4.56 -7.81 -11.24
CA PRO A 29 -5.92 -7.28 -11.25
C PRO A 29 -6.16 -6.31 -10.10
N ILE A 30 -7.17 -5.43 -10.23
CA ILE A 30 -7.52 -4.48 -9.16
C ILE A 30 -8.22 -5.16 -7.97
N LEU A 31 -8.94 -6.24 -8.25
CA LEU A 31 -9.47 -7.19 -7.29
C LEU A 31 -8.57 -8.42 -7.33
N LEU A 32 -7.77 -8.62 -6.28
CA LEU A 32 -6.89 -9.78 -6.19
C LEU A 32 -7.72 -11.03 -5.85
N GLU A 33 -7.30 -12.18 -6.37
CA GLU A 33 -7.86 -13.48 -6.03
C GLU A 33 -6.71 -14.32 -5.48
N LEU A 34 -6.77 -14.66 -4.19
CA LEU A 34 -5.64 -15.18 -3.41
C LEU A 34 -6.01 -16.48 -2.70
N GLU A 35 -5.02 -17.33 -2.44
CA GLU A 35 -5.18 -18.62 -1.76
C GLU A 35 -4.51 -18.61 -0.37
N ALA A 36 -5.11 -19.31 0.58
CA ALA A 36 -4.49 -19.59 1.87
C ALA A 36 -3.36 -20.65 1.75
N PRO A 37 -2.38 -20.68 2.66
CA PRO A 37 -2.26 -19.84 3.86
C PRO A 37 -1.65 -18.46 3.56
N LEU A 38 -2.23 -17.40 4.13
CA LEU A 38 -1.67 -16.06 4.14
C LEU A 38 -2.05 -15.30 5.42
N LYS A 39 -1.25 -14.32 5.80
CA LYS A 39 -1.46 -13.44 6.96
C LYS A 39 -2.05 -12.12 6.50
N ILE A 40 -3.20 -11.75 7.07
CA ILE A 40 -3.86 -10.48 6.77
C ILE A 40 -3.44 -9.45 7.81
N CYS A 41 -2.96 -8.29 7.35
CA CYS A 41 -2.44 -7.21 8.19
C CYS A 41 -3.22 -5.92 7.92
N GLY A 42 -3.69 -5.27 8.98
CA GLY A 42 -4.33 -3.96 8.90
C GLY A 42 -3.32 -2.80 8.89
N ASP A 43 -3.76 -1.66 9.39
CA ASP A 43 -3.05 -0.38 9.35
C ASP A 43 -1.68 -0.42 10.02
N ILE A 44 -0.73 0.29 9.43
CA ILE A 44 0.66 0.39 9.93
C ILE A 44 1.04 1.83 10.30
N HIS A 45 0.55 2.82 9.55
CA HIS A 45 0.70 4.24 9.88
C HIS A 45 2.12 4.66 10.27
N GLY A 46 3.13 4.30 9.47
CA GLY A 46 4.52 4.67 9.72
C GLY A 46 5.11 4.14 11.04
N GLN A 47 4.50 3.13 11.68
CA GLN A 47 5.02 2.44 12.87
C GLN A 47 6.05 1.37 12.49
N PHE A 48 7.18 1.81 11.92
CA PHE A 48 8.18 0.91 11.34
C PHE A 48 8.70 -0.18 12.31
N SER A 49 8.93 0.17 13.58
CA SER A 49 9.40 -0.83 14.57
C SER A 49 8.36 -1.91 14.86
N ASP A 50 7.08 -1.57 14.83
CA ASP A 50 6.00 -2.54 15.03
C ASP A 50 5.80 -3.40 13.77
N LEU A 51 6.02 -2.84 12.58
CA LEU A 51 6.08 -3.62 11.34
C LEU A 51 7.21 -4.67 11.38
N LEU A 52 8.40 -4.31 11.88
CA LEU A 52 9.49 -5.28 12.02
C LEU A 52 9.12 -6.41 12.99
N ARG A 53 8.51 -6.08 14.14
CA ARG A 53 8.00 -7.07 15.09
C ARG A 53 6.93 -7.97 14.48
N LEU A 54 6.03 -7.40 13.65
CA LEU A 54 5.01 -8.17 12.95
C LEU A 54 5.65 -9.29 12.12
N PHE A 55 6.74 -9.02 11.41
CA PHE A 55 7.46 -10.06 10.67
C PHE A 55 8.24 -11.03 11.56
N GLU A 56 8.83 -10.56 12.67
CA GLU A 56 9.50 -11.43 13.64
C GLU A 56 8.55 -12.50 14.22
N TYR A 57 7.32 -12.12 14.57
CA TYR A 57 6.29 -13.07 15.03
C TYR A 57 5.60 -13.81 13.88
N GLY A 58 5.50 -13.16 12.73
CA GLY A 58 4.74 -13.62 11.59
C GLY A 58 5.49 -14.56 10.65
N LEU A 59 6.80 -14.73 10.81
CA LEU A 59 7.75 -15.24 9.82
C LEU A 59 7.99 -14.24 8.69
N MET A 60 9.23 -14.21 8.20
CA MET A 60 9.61 -13.34 7.10
C MET A 60 9.02 -13.85 5.78
N PRO A 61 8.84 -12.99 4.77
CA PRO A 61 8.68 -13.44 3.39
C PRO A 61 10.00 -14.04 2.86
N PRO A 62 9.98 -15.19 2.16
CA PRO A 62 8.81 -15.88 1.61
C PRO A 62 8.26 -17.01 2.49
N GLU A 63 8.77 -17.22 3.71
CA GLU A 63 8.32 -18.29 4.61
C GLU A 63 6.84 -18.16 5.01
N ALA A 64 6.28 -16.95 4.92
CA ALA A 64 4.85 -16.70 5.01
C ALA A 64 4.35 -15.75 3.90
N ASN A 65 3.13 -15.98 3.43
CA ASN A 65 2.42 -15.08 2.53
C ASN A 65 1.71 -13.98 3.33
N TYR A 66 1.62 -12.77 2.76
CA TYR A 66 1.02 -11.61 3.41
C TYR A 66 0.06 -10.86 2.49
N LEU A 67 -1.06 -10.42 3.05
CA LEU A 67 -1.97 -9.43 2.48
C LEU A 67 -2.07 -8.25 3.43
N PHE A 68 -1.57 -7.09 3.04
CA PHE A 68 -1.77 -5.86 3.79
C PHE A 68 -2.95 -5.07 3.23
N LEU A 69 -3.81 -4.57 4.11
CA LEU A 69 -5.07 -3.94 3.75
C LEU A 69 -4.96 -2.45 3.40
N GLY A 70 -3.83 -1.79 3.67
CA GLY A 70 -3.62 -0.37 3.37
C GLY A 70 -3.02 0.38 4.56
N ASP A 71 -3.03 1.71 4.48
CA ASP A 71 -2.66 2.63 5.55
C ASP A 71 -1.24 2.41 6.07
N TYR A 72 -0.30 2.51 5.13
CA TYR A 72 1.13 2.35 5.36
C TYR A 72 1.76 3.63 5.89
N VAL A 73 1.28 4.77 5.40
CA VAL A 73 1.86 6.09 5.62
C VAL A 73 1.03 6.94 6.60
N ASP A 74 1.55 8.14 6.87
CA ASP A 74 1.01 9.13 7.81
C ASP A 74 1.00 8.70 9.29
N ARG A 75 0.65 9.66 10.17
CA ARG A 75 0.54 9.57 11.64
C ARG A 75 1.84 9.23 12.38
N GLY A 76 2.51 8.15 12.00
CA GLY A 76 3.82 7.75 12.49
C GLY A 76 4.95 8.60 11.92
N LYS A 77 6.15 8.40 12.48
CA LYS A 77 7.33 9.19 12.13
C LYS A 77 8.20 8.55 11.03
N HIS A 78 7.89 7.32 10.65
CA HIS A 78 8.77 6.47 9.81
C HIS A 78 7.99 5.92 8.62
N SER A 79 7.11 6.73 8.02
CA SER A 79 6.26 6.31 6.90
C SER A 79 7.09 5.98 5.67
N LEU A 80 8.18 6.69 5.42
CA LEU A 80 9.13 6.37 4.33
C LEU A 80 9.79 5.01 4.53
N GLU A 81 10.26 4.69 5.73
CA GLU A 81 10.84 3.39 6.07
C GLU A 81 9.82 2.26 5.85
N THR A 82 8.61 2.45 6.36
CA THR A 82 7.50 1.50 6.23
C THR A 82 7.19 1.21 4.76
N ILE A 83 6.86 2.23 3.98
CA ILE A 83 6.44 2.00 2.60
C ILE A 83 7.58 1.47 1.72
N CYS A 84 8.82 1.94 1.93
CA CYS A 84 9.95 1.42 1.18
C CYS A 84 10.20 -0.06 1.46
N LEU A 85 10.06 -0.51 2.71
CA LEU A 85 10.20 -1.92 3.06
C LEU A 85 9.10 -2.77 2.41
N LEU A 86 7.84 -2.33 2.49
CA LEU A 86 6.70 -3.04 1.90
C LEU A 86 6.83 -3.15 0.37
N LEU A 87 7.20 -2.07 -0.32
CA LEU A 87 7.44 -2.10 -1.76
C LEU A 87 8.63 -3.01 -2.12
N ALA A 88 9.69 -3.04 -1.28
CA ALA A 88 10.83 -3.91 -1.53
C ALA A 88 10.44 -5.39 -1.41
N TYR A 89 9.62 -5.75 -0.42
CA TYR A 89 9.05 -7.10 -0.33
C TYR A 89 8.13 -7.41 -1.51
N LYS A 90 7.29 -6.46 -1.95
CA LYS A 90 6.45 -6.64 -3.13
C LYS A 90 7.27 -6.93 -4.39
N LEU A 91 8.35 -6.20 -4.61
CA LEU A 91 9.26 -6.45 -5.73
C LEU A 91 9.94 -7.81 -5.64
N LYS A 92 10.36 -8.22 -4.44
CA LYS A 92 11.11 -9.44 -4.23
C LYS A 92 10.23 -10.70 -4.29
N TYR A 93 8.99 -10.60 -3.81
CA TYR A 93 8.04 -11.72 -3.69
C TYR A 93 6.64 -11.33 -4.21
N PRO A 94 6.49 -11.02 -5.52
CA PRO A 94 5.24 -10.50 -6.06
C PRO A 94 4.04 -11.43 -5.92
N GLU A 95 4.29 -12.74 -5.84
CA GLU A 95 3.29 -13.82 -5.71
C GLU A 95 3.04 -14.27 -4.25
N ASN A 96 3.73 -13.68 -3.27
CA ASN A 96 3.59 -14.03 -1.84
C ASN A 96 3.27 -12.80 -0.97
N PHE A 97 3.52 -11.59 -1.49
CA PHE A 97 3.36 -10.34 -0.76
C PHE A 97 2.41 -9.41 -1.50
N PHE A 98 1.24 -9.17 -0.91
CA PHE A 98 0.14 -8.43 -1.52
C PHE A 98 -0.16 -7.17 -0.72
N LEU A 99 -0.38 -6.07 -1.44
CA LEU A 99 -0.62 -4.75 -0.88
C LEU A 99 -1.91 -4.20 -1.49
N LEU A 100 -2.86 -3.82 -0.65
CA LEU A 100 -4.06 -3.08 -1.03
C LEU A 100 -3.90 -1.59 -0.74
N ARG A 101 -4.78 -0.78 -1.31
CA ARG A 101 -4.80 0.66 -1.11
C ARG A 101 -5.66 1.04 0.09
N GLY A 102 -5.09 1.78 1.05
CA GLY A 102 -5.84 2.51 2.07
C GLY A 102 -6.17 3.95 1.65
N ASN A 103 -6.91 4.69 2.48
CA ASN A 103 -7.17 6.12 2.22
C ASN A 103 -5.92 6.98 2.41
N HIS A 104 -5.00 6.58 3.28
CA HIS A 104 -3.73 7.29 3.47
C HIS A 104 -2.77 7.13 2.28
N GLU A 105 -3.04 6.21 1.36
CA GLU A 105 -2.40 6.15 0.03
C GLU A 105 -3.08 7.05 -1.02
N CYS A 106 -3.83 8.08 -0.59
CA CYS A 106 -4.38 9.14 -1.44
C CYS A 106 -3.62 10.46 -1.25
N ALA A 107 -3.40 11.20 -2.35
CA ALA A 107 -2.67 12.46 -2.35
C ALA A 107 -3.32 13.55 -1.49
N SER A 108 -4.64 13.60 -1.42
CA SER A 108 -5.37 14.59 -0.61
C SER A 108 -5.18 14.33 0.88
N ILE A 109 -5.25 13.08 1.30
CA ILE A 109 -5.10 12.63 2.69
C ILE A 109 -3.65 12.79 3.15
N ASN A 110 -2.69 12.19 2.45
CA ASN A 110 -1.30 12.17 2.90
C ASN A 110 -0.56 13.51 2.78
N ARG A 111 -1.19 14.48 2.11
CA ARG A 111 -0.79 15.88 2.15
C ARG A 111 -1.08 16.55 3.48
N ILE A 112 -2.10 16.11 4.20
CA ILE A 112 -2.58 16.71 5.45
C ILE A 112 -2.00 15.98 6.67
N TYR A 113 -1.81 14.65 6.58
CA TYR A 113 -1.53 13.80 7.74
C TYR A 113 -0.05 13.40 7.96
N GLY A 114 0.86 13.94 7.14
CA GLY A 114 2.28 14.03 7.47
C GLY A 114 3.25 13.46 6.45
N PHE A 115 2.84 12.52 5.58
CA PHE A 115 3.75 11.87 4.63
C PHE A 115 4.32 12.86 3.61
N TYR A 116 3.50 13.77 3.08
CA TYR A 116 3.96 14.84 2.20
C TYR A 116 5.10 15.65 2.83
N ASP A 117 4.91 16.09 4.07
CA ASP A 117 5.91 16.89 4.78
C ASP A 117 7.16 16.06 5.12
N GLU A 118 7.00 14.78 5.44
CA GLU A 118 8.12 13.86 5.67
C GLU A 118 8.99 13.73 4.42
N VAL A 119 8.39 13.43 3.27
CA VAL A 119 9.11 13.26 1.99
C VAL A 119 9.71 14.58 1.54
N LYS A 120 8.96 15.69 1.63
CA LYS A 120 9.45 17.03 1.26
C LYS A 120 10.66 17.43 2.10
N ARG A 121 10.65 17.17 3.42
CA ARG A 121 11.73 17.55 4.33
C ARG A 121 12.99 16.71 4.12
N ARG A 122 12.84 15.41 3.83
CA ARG A 122 13.99 14.48 3.69
C ARG A 122 14.54 14.43 2.27
N PHE A 123 13.70 14.69 1.27
CA PHE A 123 14.03 14.64 -0.14
C PHE A 123 13.44 15.86 -0.86
N ASN A 124 12.38 15.67 -1.65
CA ASN A 124 11.73 16.74 -2.40
C ASN A 124 10.30 16.36 -2.79
N ILE A 125 9.54 17.36 -3.27
CA ILE A 125 8.14 17.20 -3.70
C ILE A 125 8.01 16.28 -4.92
N LYS A 126 9.03 16.21 -5.79
CA LYS A 126 8.98 15.32 -6.97
C LYS A 126 8.97 13.85 -6.55
N LEU A 127 9.68 13.49 -5.48
CA LEU A 127 9.66 12.13 -4.94
C LEU A 127 8.30 11.79 -4.33
N TRP A 128 7.67 12.71 -3.61
CA TRP A 128 6.30 12.51 -3.10
C TRP A 128 5.31 12.24 -4.25
N LYS A 129 5.38 13.00 -5.35
CA LYS A 129 4.57 12.72 -6.55
C LYS A 129 4.81 11.31 -7.10
N THR A 130 6.06 10.83 -7.08
CA THR A 130 6.38 9.46 -7.51
C THR A 130 5.73 8.40 -6.61
N PHE A 131 5.64 8.64 -5.29
CA PHE A 131 4.86 7.76 -4.41
C PHE A 131 3.36 7.82 -4.73
N THR A 132 2.79 9.01 -4.92
CA THR A 132 1.39 9.17 -5.34
C THR A 132 1.08 8.41 -6.63
N ASP A 133 1.94 8.51 -7.65
CA ASP A 133 1.76 7.78 -8.91
C ASP A 133 1.81 6.25 -8.71
N CYS A 134 2.64 5.78 -7.78
CA CYS A 134 2.70 4.37 -7.39
C CYS A 134 1.43 3.93 -6.64
N PHE A 135 0.97 4.71 -5.68
CA PHE A 135 -0.23 4.43 -4.88
C PHE A 135 -1.51 4.39 -5.72
N ASN A 136 -1.61 5.24 -6.74
CA ASN A 136 -2.70 5.22 -7.71
C ASN A 136 -2.82 3.91 -8.50
N CYS A 137 -1.79 3.05 -8.43
CA CYS A 137 -1.77 1.75 -9.09
C CYS A 137 -2.09 0.60 -8.15
N LEU A 138 -2.20 0.80 -6.83
CA LEU A 138 -2.48 -0.28 -5.88
C LEU A 138 -3.84 -0.95 -6.16
N PRO A 139 -3.94 -2.29 -6.02
CA PRO A 139 -5.22 -2.98 -5.93
C PRO A 139 -6.06 -2.44 -4.75
N ILE A 140 -7.39 -2.53 -4.83
CA ILE A 140 -8.27 -1.96 -3.79
C ILE A 140 -8.97 -3.01 -2.93
N ALA A 141 -8.98 -4.26 -3.39
CA ALA A 141 -9.58 -5.37 -2.68
C ALA A 141 -8.91 -6.70 -3.04
N ALA A 142 -9.15 -7.71 -2.20
CA ALA A 142 -8.82 -9.09 -2.46
C ALA A 142 -9.98 -10.01 -2.07
N ILE A 143 -10.06 -11.18 -2.69
CA ILE A 143 -10.88 -12.31 -2.25
C ILE A 143 -9.92 -13.44 -1.90
N VAL A 144 -9.99 -13.93 -0.67
CA VAL A 144 -9.17 -15.06 -0.19
C VAL A 144 -10.01 -16.32 -0.15
N ASP A 145 -9.49 -17.41 -0.74
CA ASP A 145 -10.14 -18.72 -0.85
C ASP A 145 -11.57 -18.67 -1.40
N GLU A 146 -11.84 -17.72 -2.33
CA GLU A 146 -13.18 -17.46 -2.89
C GLU A 146 -14.26 -17.13 -1.84
N LYS A 147 -13.86 -16.85 -0.59
CA LYS A 147 -14.76 -16.79 0.58
C LYS A 147 -14.68 -15.47 1.33
N ILE A 148 -13.47 -14.94 1.51
CA ILE A 148 -13.23 -13.79 2.39
C ILE A 148 -12.92 -12.56 1.54
N PHE A 149 -13.86 -11.64 1.48
CA PHE A 149 -13.63 -10.32 0.87
C PHE A 149 -12.82 -9.43 1.81
N CYS A 150 -11.72 -8.89 1.30
CA CYS A 150 -10.78 -8.06 2.02
C CYS A 150 -10.66 -6.70 1.34
N CYS A 151 -10.84 -5.62 2.09
CA CYS A 151 -10.61 -4.24 1.68
C CYS A 151 -10.17 -3.42 2.88
N HIS A 152 -9.65 -2.20 2.65
CA HIS A 152 -9.25 -1.31 3.74
C HIS A 152 -10.44 -0.86 4.61
N GLY A 153 -11.36 -0.08 4.03
CA GLY A 153 -12.53 0.42 4.75
C GLY A 153 -13.68 -0.58 4.70
N GLY A 154 -14.59 -0.41 3.74
CA GLY A 154 -15.77 -1.26 3.67
C GLY A 154 -16.55 -1.17 2.37
N LEU A 155 -17.68 -1.89 2.33
CA LEU A 155 -18.55 -1.93 1.17
C LEU A 155 -19.29 -0.59 1.00
N SER A 156 -19.29 -0.07 -0.23
CA SER A 156 -20.21 1.01 -0.59
C SER A 156 -21.64 0.46 -0.69
N PRO A 157 -22.68 1.21 -0.27
CA PRO A 157 -24.08 0.81 -0.49
C PRO A 157 -24.41 0.65 -2.00
N ASP A 158 -23.62 1.26 -2.89
CA ASP A 158 -23.76 1.14 -4.34
C ASP A 158 -23.07 -0.12 -4.92
N LEU A 159 -22.34 -0.89 -4.11
CA LEU A 159 -21.71 -2.13 -4.52
C LEU A 159 -22.73 -3.28 -4.54
N GLN A 160 -23.15 -3.63 -5.74
CA GLN A 160 -24.09 -4.73 -6.01
C GLN A 160 -23.37 -5.98 -6.55
N SER A 161 -22.19 -5.80 -7.15
CA SER A 161 -21.40 -6.89 -7.73
C SER A 161 -19.90 -6.57 -7.72
N MET A 162 -19.07 -7.59 -7.50
CA MET A 162 -17.62 -7.50 -7.60
C MET A 162 -17.15 -7.11 -9.01
N GLU A 163 -17.97 -7.32 -10.04
CA GLU A 163 -17.70 -6.81 -11.40
C GLU A 163 -17.55 -5.29 -11.45
N GLN A 164 -18.23 -4.55 -10.55
CA GLN A 164 -18.05 -3.11 -10.45
C GLN A 164 -16.62 -2.76 -10.02
N ILE A 165 -16.02 -3.53 -9.13
CA ILE A 165 -14.62 -3.37 -8.72
C ILE A 165 -13.69 -3.74 -9.87
N ARG A 166 -13.92 -4.89 -10.53
CA ARG A 166 -13.06 -5.38 -11.63
C ARG A 166 -12.97 -4.40 -12.81
N ARG A 167 -14.00 -3.58 -13.02
CA ARG A 167 -14.06 -2.58 -14.12
C ARG A 167 -13.36 -1.27 -13.82
N ILE A 168 -12.90 -1.05 -12.59
CA ILE A 168 -12.16 0.17 -12.25
C ILE A 168 -10.80 0.13 -12.96
N LEU A 169 -10.56 1.15 -13.78
CA LEU A 169 -9.29 1.32 -14.48
C LEU A 169 -8.24 1.87 -13.53
N ARG A 170 -6.99 1.41 -13.70
CA ARG A 170 -5.81 1.94 -13.01
C ARG A 170 -4.77 2.44 -14.02
N PRO A 171 -3.99 3.49 -13.69
CA PRO A 171 -3.98 4.23 -12.43
C PRO A 171 -5.23 5.08 -12.23
N THR A 172 -5.68 5.23 -10.99
CA THR A 172 -6.83 6.08 -10.65
C THR A 172 -6.60 6.83 -9.35
N ASP A 173 -7.11 8.06 -9.28
CA ASP A 173 -7.20 8.80 -8.03
C ASP A 173 -8.50 8.42 -7.30
N VAL A 174 -8.54 8.68 -6.00
CA VAL A 174 -9.75 8.44 -5.20
C VAL A 174 -10.65 9.66 -5.39
N PRO A 175 -11.88 9.52 -5.92
CA PRO A 175 -12.77 10.64 -6.09
C PRO A 175 -13.28 11.16 -4.74
N ASP A 176 -13.27 12.47 -4.51
CA ASP A 176 -13.78 13.10 -3.28
C ASP A 176 -15.30 12.92 -3.08
N THR A 177 -16.05 12.67 -4.17
CA THR A 177 -17.48 12.35 -4.15
C THR A 177 -17.83 11.39 -5.30
N GLY A 178 -18.55 10.31 -5.04
CA GLY A 178 -19.10 9.42 -6.08
C GLY A 178 -19.00 7.93 -5.75
N LYS A 179 -19.60 7.12 -6.63
CA LYS A 179 -19.81 5.65 -6.52
C LYS A 179 -18.50 4.85 -6.63
N PHE A 180 -17.48 5.17 -5.85
CA PHE A 180 -16.36 4.24 -5.71
C PHE A 180 -16.91 2.99 -5.01
N PRO A 181 -16.71 1.78 -5.57
CA PRO A 181 -17.40 0.60 -5.05
C PRO A 181 -16.94 0.19 -3.64
N ILE A 182 -15.85 0.77 -3.16
CA ILE A 182 -15.28 0.54 -1.83
C ILE A 182 -15.12 1.89 -1.14
N ASN A 183 -15.66 1.99 0.08
CA ASN A 183 -15.32 3.09 0.96
C ASN A 183 -13.90 2.84 1.45
N ILE A 184 -12.98 3.74 1.10
CA ILE A 184 -11.65 3.75 1.70
C ILE A 184 -11.56 4.75 2.86
N HIS A 185 -12.55 5.64 3.01
CA HIS A 185 -12.61 6.66 4.06
C HIS A 185 -12.98 6.09 5.43
#